data_AF-A0A2U0RVY5-F1
#
_entry.id   AF-A0A2U0RVY5-F1
#
_cell.length_a   1.000
_cell.length_b   1.000
_cell.length_c   1.000
_cell.angle_alpha   90.00
_cell.angle_beta   90.00
_cell.angle_gamma   90.00
#
_symmetry.space_group_name_H-M   'P 1'
#
loop_
_entity.id
_entity.type
_entity.pdbx_description
1 polymer ?
#
loop_
_entity_poly.entity_id
_entity_poly.type
_entity_poly.pdbx_seq_one_letter_code
_entity_poly.pdbx_strand_id
1 'polypeptide(L)'
;MSKKLSEQKKQMTTKTDVIISILKHTNCSTVSEEAVAMDASVPVQVANNVLRELREIGFIEYEHELIELTSNQRIKLAIHAINHGTDIESVCKVLEWKEFENFAAAAFEENNFAVKRRFRFKASGRRWEIDVIAYSEPIIVCVDCKRWRRGWGNSAIRRVATAQAQRTEALAGNLQSIQREIGLGNWKEATLFPVILSLFPGPVKFYSSVPVVPILQLQNFLDEFRGHASELVHFKSVLGPNLSDYVDRCE
;
A
#
# COMPACT_ATOMS: atom_id res chain seq x y z
N MET A 1 -32.18 18.75 -17.59
CA MET A 1 -30.99 18.53 -16.74
C MET A 1 -31.16 17.38 -15.74
N SER A 2 -32.31 17.26 -15.05
CA SER A 2 -32.55 16.25 -14.01
C SER A 2 -32.44 14.77 -14.47
N LYS A 3 -32.99 14.42 -15.65
CA LYS A 3 -33.01 13.04 -16.18
C LYS A 3 -31.61 12.47 -16.54
N LYS A 4 -30.75 13.30 -17.15
CA LYS A 4 -29.36 12.94 -17.46
C LYS A 4 -28.54 12.69 -16.20
N LEU A 5 -28.73 13.50 -15.14
CA LEU A 5 -28.05 13.30 -13.86
C LEU A 5 -28.52 12.00 -13.17
N SER A 6 -29.81 11.65 -13.25
CA SER A 6 -30.33 10.41 -12.66
C SER A 6 -29.83 9.17 -13.40
N GLU A 7 -29.72 9.22 -14.72
CA GLU A 7 -29.19 8.11 -15.53
C GLU A 7 -27.69 7.90 -15.30
N GLN A 8 -26.92 8.99 -15.23
CA GLN A 8 -25.48 8.93 -14.90
C GLN A 8 -25.23 8.36 -13.51
N LYS A 9 -26.01 8.78 -12.51
CA LYS A 9 -25.92 8.20 -11.16
C LYS A 9 -26.24 6.71 -11.14
N LYS A 10 -27.29 6.29 -11.86
CA LYS A 10 -27.68 4.88 -11.95
C LYS A 10 -26.60 4.03 -12.64
N GLN A 11 -26.01 4.53 -13.71
CA GLN A 11 -24.91 3.85 -14.42
C GLN A 11 -23.67 3.70 -13.53
N MET A 12 -23.35 4.73 -12.74
CA MET A 12 -22.21 4.73 -11.80
C MET A 12 -22.42 3.73 -10.66
N THR A 13 -23.62 3.65 -10.09
CA THR A 13 -23.94 2.66 -9.03
C THR A 13 -23.84 1.23 -9.55
N THR A 14 -24.37 0.97 -10.75
CA THR A 14 -24.29 -0.35 -11.38
C THR A 14 -22.83 -0.79 -11.61
N LYS A 15 -21.98 0.10 -12.14
CA LYS A 15 -20.55 -0.22 -12.34
C LYS A 15 -19.85 -0.49 -11.01
N THR A 16 -20.19 0.28 -9.98
CA THR A 16 -19.68 0.10 -8.61
C THR A 16 -20.03 -1.28 -8.05
N ASP A 17 -21.29 -1.69 -8.15
CA ASP A 17 -21.77 -2.95 -7.57
C ASP A 17 -21.11 -4.16 -8.25
N VAL A 18 -20.95 -4.10 -9.58
CA VAL A 18 -20.23 -5.14 -10.34
C VAL A 18 -18.76 -5.23 -9.90
N ILE A 19 -18.05 -4.10 -9.77
CA ILE A 19 -16.65 -4.11 -9.33
C ILE A 19 -16.52 -4.67 -7.91
N ILE A 20 -17.37 -4.23 -6.98
CA ILE A 20 -17.36 -4.74 -5.59
C ILE A 20 -17.62 -6.25 -5.58
N SER A 21 -18.55 -6.74 -6.39
CA SER A 21 -18.83 -8.17 -6.51
C SER A 21 -17.61 -8.96 -7.01
N ILE A 22 -16.94 -8.49 -8.05
CA ILE A 22 -15.70 -9.11 -8.55
C ILE A 22 -14.65 -9.16 -7.42
N LEU A 23 -14.42 -8.04 -6.72
CA LEU A 23 -13.49 -7.96 -5.60
C LEU A 23 -13.92 -8.84 -4.41
N LYS A 24 -15.20 -9.09 -4.21
CA LYS A 24 -15.67 -10.00 -3.15
C LYS A 24 -15.37 -11.45 -3.49
N HIS A 25 -15.61 -11.85 -4.73
CA HIS A 25 -15.57 -13.25 -5.14
C HIS A 25 -14.20 -13.74 -5.62
N THR A 26 -13.34 -12.85 -6.12
CA THR A 26 -12.01 -13.23 -6.60
C THR A 26 -10.93 -13.30 -5.52
N ASN A 27 -11.32 -13.32 -4.23
CA ASN A 27 -10.35 -13.26 -3.14
C ASN A 27 -9.51 -14.55 -3.00
N CYS A 28 -10.13 -15.71 -3.24
CA CYS A 28 -9.50 -17.02 -3.11
C CYS A 28 -9.90 -18.01 -4.22
N SER A 29 -10.68 -17.56 -5.21
CA SER A 29 -11.32 -18.41 -6.20
C SER A 29 -11.62 -17.63 -7.48
N THR A 30 -12.00 -18.35 -8.52
CA THR A 30 -12.57 -17.75 -9.72
C THR A 30 -14.08 -17.51 -9.56
N VAL A 31 -14.66 -16.65 -10.40
CA VAL A 31 -16.10 -16.34 -10.36
C VAL A 31 -16.68 -16.26 -11.77
N SER A 32 -17.89 -16.78 -11.98
CA SER A 32 -18.59 -16.67 -13.27
C SER A 32 -19.29 -15.31 -13.43
N GLU A 33 -19.59 -14.94 -14.67
CA GLU A 33 -20.31 -13.70 -14.97
C GLU A 33 -21.71 -13.65 -14.32
N GLU A 34 -22.41 -14.79 -14.27
CA GLU A 34 -23.74 -14.92 -13.66
C GLU A 34 -23.68 -14.71 -12.14
N ALA A 35 -22.65 -15.25 -11.49
CA ALA A 35 -22.46 -15.07 -10.05
C ALA A 35 -22.18 -13.59 -9.72
N VAL A 36 -21.37 -12.91 -10.53
CA VAL A 36 -21.13 -11.46 -10.42
C VAL A 36 -22.42 -10.67 -10.61
N ALA A 37 -23.21 -10.97 -11.65
CA ALA A 37 -24.48 -10.30 -11.92
C ALA A 37 -25.49 -10.49 -10.78
N MET A 38 -25.57 -11.72 -10.25
CA MET A 38 -26.46 -12.09 -9.15
C MET A 38 -26.11 -11.36 -7.85
N ASP A 39 -24.84 -11.36 -7.44
CA ASP A 39 -24.40 -10.68 -6.22
C ASP A 39 -24.49 -9.15 -6.34
N ALA A 40 -24.16 -8.59 -7.51
CA ALA A 40 -24.35 -7.17 -7.81
C ALA A 40 -25.82 -6.75 -7.99
N SER A 41 -26.76 -7.71 -8.03
CA SER A 41 -28.19 -7.46 -8.24
C SER A 41 -28.51 -6.70 -9.54
N VAL A 42 -27.82 -7.05 -10.64
CA VAL A 42 -27.99 -6.45 -11.97
C VAL A 42 -28.30 -7.52 -13.02
N PRO A 43 -28.98 -7.19 -14.14
CA PRO A 43 -29.13 -8.13 -15.25
C PRO A 43 -27.78 -8.57 -15.80
N VAL A 44 -27.65 -9.84 -16.19
CA VAL A 44 -26.40 -10.43 -16.74
C VAL A 44 -25.84 -9.60 -17.90
N GLN A 45 -26.69 -9.15 -18.82
CA GLN A 45 -26.27 -8.29 -19.94
C GLN A 45 -25.61 -6.98 -19.48
N VAL A 46 -26.06 -6.42 -18.35
CA VAL A 46 -25.49 -5.20 -17.78
C VAL A 46 -24.14 -5.48 -17.13
N ALA A 47 -24.02 -6.58 -16.38
CA ALA A 47 -22.74 -7.03 -15.84
C ALA A 47 -21.72 -7.28 -16.96
N ASN A 48 -22.11 -7.99 -18.02
CA ASN A 48 -21.24 -8.33 -19.14
C ASN A 48 -20.73 -7.09 -19.89
N ASN A 49 -21.52 -6.02 -19.97
CA ASN A 49 -21.06 -4.75 -20.52
C ASN A 49 -19.94 -4.13 -19.67
N VAL A 50 -20.08 -4.15 -18.35
CA VAL A 50 -19.04 -3.64 -17.43
C VAL A 50 -17.80 -4.53 -17.47
N LEU A 51 -17.97 -5.86 -17.44
CA LEU A 51 -16.86 -6.80 -17.48
C LEU A 51 -16.04 -6.67 -18.79
N ARG A 52 -16.72 -6.52 -19.92
CA ARG A 52 -16.07 -6.24 -21.21
C ARG A 52 -15.26 -4.95 -21.18
N GLU A 53 -15.82 -3.86 -20.64
CA GLU A 53 -15.08 -2.60 -20.46
C GLU A 53 -13.82 -2.81 -19.60
N LEU A 54 -13.95 -3.52 -18.47
CA LEU A 54 -12.82 -3.81 -17.57
C LEU A 54 -11.74 -4.67 -18.22
N ARG A 55 -12.12 -5.59 -19.12
CA ARG A 55 -11.19 -6.40 -19.91
C ARG A 55 -10.46 -5.57 -20.95
N GLU A 56 -11.18 -4.70 -21.67
CA GLU A 56 -10.59 -3.83 -22.70
C GLU A 56 -9.51 -2.90 -22.12
N ILE A 57 -9.71 -2.42 -20.89
CA ILE A 57 -8.73 -1.61 -20.16
C ILE A 57 -7.69 -2.42 -19.36
N GLY A 58 -7.76 -3.75 -19.41
CA GLY A 58 -6.76 -4.66 -18.86
C GLY A 58 -6.81 -4.89 -17.34
N PHE A 59 -7.95 -4.64 -16.68
CA PHE A 59 -8.09 -4.98 -15.24
C PHE A 59 -8.41 -6.45 -15.01
N ILE A 60 -9.11 -7.11 -15.94
CA ILE A 60 -9.56 -8.50 -15.80
C ILE A 60 -9.22 -9.31 -17.03
N GLU A 61 -9.02 -10.61 -16.84
CA GLU A 61 -8.89 -11.61 -17.91
C GLU A 61 -9.92 -12.72 -17.68
N TYR A 62 -10.21 -13.49 -18.73
CA TYR A 62 -11.12 -14.64 -18.67
C TYR A 62 -10.38 -15.91 -19.04
N GLU A 63 -10.54 -16.94 -18.22
CA GLU A 63 -10.26 -18.32 -18.61
C GLU A 63 -11.53 -19.15 -18.45
N HIS A 64 -12.00 -19.80 -19.52
CA HIS A 64 -13.18 -20.68 -19.47
C HIS A 64 -14.45 -20.02 -18.86
N GLU A 65 -14.74 -18.76 -19.21
CA GLU A 65 -15.87 -17.97 -18.67
C GLU A 65 -15.77 -17.65 -17.16
N LEU A 66 -14.61 -17.93 -16.56
CA LEU A 66 -14.32 -17.62 -15.17
C LEU A 66 -13.36 -16.43 -15.10
N ILE A 67 -13.68 -15.51 -14.19
CA ILE A 67 -12.87 -14.35 -13.87
C ILE A 67 -11.96 -14.73 -12.71
N GLU A 68 -10.65 -14.60 -12.92
CA GLU A 68 -9.64 -14.70 -11.88
C GLU A 68 -8.87 -13.39 -11.80
N LEU A 69 -8.61 -12.92 -10.58
CA LEU A 69 -7.77 -11.75 -10.36
C LEU A 69 -6.67 -12.07 -9.37
N THR A 70 -5.44 -11.79 -9.78
CA THR A 70 -4.31 -11.72 -8.85
C THR A 70 -4.54 -10.60 -7.83
N SER A 71 -3.87 -10.69 -6.67
CA SER A 71 -3.90 -9.62 -5.66
C SER A 71 -3.58 -8.23 -6.23
N ASN A 72 -2.66 -8.14 -7.19
CA ASN A 72 -2.31 -6.86 -7.81
C ASN A 72 -3.44 -6.32 -8.70
N GLN A 73 -4.07 -7.18 -9.51
CA GLN A 73 -5.24 -6.80 -10.32
C GLN A 73 -6.41 -6.35 -9.45
N ARG A 74 -6.67 -7.06 -8.34
CA ARG A 74 -7.72 -6.68 -7.37
C ARG A 74 -7.50 -5.27 -6.81
N ILE A 75 -6.26 -4.90 -6.50
CA ILE A 75 -5.97 -3.57 -5.96
C ILE A 75 -6.04 -2.50 -7.04
N LYS A 76 -5.52 -2.77 -8.24
CA LYS A 76 -5.66 -1.89 -9.40
C LYS A 76 -7.13 -1.60 -9.71
N LEU A 77 -7.98 -2.63 -9.67
CA LEU A 77 -9.42 -2.52 -9.86
C LEU A 77 -10.10 -1.74 -8.72
N ALA A 78 -9.68 -1.95 -7.47
CA ALA A 78 -10.16 -1.17 -6.33
C ALA A 78 -9.84 0.33 -6.45
N ILE A 79 -8.63 0.67 -6.87
CA ILE A 79 -8.22 2.06 -7.11
C ILE A 79 -9.02 2.67 -8.26
N HIS A 80 -9.21 1.91 -9.34
CA HIS A 80 -10.06 2.33 -10.44
C HIS A 80 -11.48 2.67 -9.97
N ALA A 81 -12.10 1.82 -9.15
CA ALA A 81 -13.42 2.06 -8.58
C ALA A 81 -13.46 3.36 -7.75
N ILE A 82 -12.49 3.55 -6.86
CA ILE A 82 -12.36 4.74 -6.00
C ILE A 82 -12.26 6.01 -6.85
N ASN A 83 -11.39 6.01 -7.86
CA ASN A 83 -11.19 7.15 -8.75
C ASN A 83 -12.43 7.49 -9.59
N HIS A 84 -13.35 6.52 -9.76
CA HIS A 84 -14.62 6.68 -10.47
C HIS A 84 -15.83 6.90 -9.55
N GLY A 85 -15.59 7.26 -8.28
CA GLY A 85 -16.63 7.70 -7.36
C GLY A 85 -17.28 6.58 -6.53
N THR A 86 -16.78 5.34 -6.61
CA THR A 86 -17.19 4.29 -5.67
C THR A 86 -16.83 4.67 -4.24
N ASP A 87 -17.73 4.41 -3.30
CA ASP A 87 -17.47 4.59 -1.87
C ASP A 87 -16.27 3.73 -1.42
N ILE A 88 -15.25 4.43 -0.92
CA ILE A 88 -13.96 3.83 -0.57
C ILE A 88 -14.12 2.83 0.60
N GLU A 89 -15.05 3.06 1.53
CA GLU A 89 -15.30 2.12 2.63
C GLU A 89 -15.81 0.77 2.11
N SER A 90 -16.68 0.80 1.11
CA SER A 90 -17.25 -0.38 0.47
C SER A 90 -16.18 -1.20 -0.26
N VAL A 91 -15.28 -0.55 -1.00
CA VAL A 91 -14.12 -1.21 -1.62
C VAL A 91 -13.17 -1.80 -0.58
N CYS A 92 -12.92 -1.06 0.50
CA CYS A 92 -12.02 -1.53 1.54
C CYS A 92 -12.57 -2.74 2.27
N LYS A 93 -13.88 -2.93 2.40
CA LYS A 93 -14.47 -4.12 3.06
C LYS A 93 -14.11 -5.42 2.36
N VAL A 94 -13.88 -5.39 1.04
CA VAL A 94 -13.63 -6.56 0.21
C VAL A 94 -12.15 -6.80 -0.12
N LEU A 95 -11.25 -5.85 0.18
CA LEU A 95 -9.81 -6.05 0.08
C LEU A 95 -9.19 -6.67 1.34
N GLU A 96 -8.24 -7.58 1.15
CA GLU A 96 -7.46 -8.16 2.24
C GLU A 96 -6.34 -7.23 2.72
N TRP A 97 -5.85 -7.52 3.93
CA TRP A 97 -4.70 -6.83 4.48
C TRP A 97 -3.41 -7.09 3.68
N LYS A 98 -3.19 -8.35 3.29
CA LYS A 98 -2.01 -8.78 2.53
C LYS A 98 -1.94 -8.11 1.16
N GLU A 99 -3.10 -7.89 0.55
CA GLU A 99 -3.23 -7.16 -0.70
C GLU A 99 -2.67 -5.74 -0.52
N PHE A 100 -3.15 -4.99 0.47
CA PHE A 100 -2.67 -3.64 0.70
C PHE A 100 -1.15 -3.55 0.94
N GLU A 101 -0.57 -4.47 1.71
CA GLU A 101 0.89 -4.54 1.89
C GLU A 101 1.64 -4.81 0.58
N ASN A 102 1.12 -5.70 -0.27
CA ASN A 102 1.72 -5.99 -1.57
C ASN A 102 1.66 -4.79 -2.50
N PHE A 103 0.56 -4.04 -2.48
CA PHE A 103 0.46 -2.82 -3.29
C PHE A 103 1.33 -1.69 -2.76
N ALA A 104 1.44 -1.54 -1.44
CA ALA A 104 2.41 -0.63 -0.84
C ALA A 104 3.82 -0.92 -1.36
N ALA A 105 4.23 -2.19 -1.31
CA ALA A 105 5.53 -2.62 -1.83
C ALA A 105 5.70 -2.32 -3.32
N ALA A 106 4.72 -2.71 -4.15
CA ALA A 106 4.76 -2.43 -5.59
C ALA A 106 4.84 -0.92 -5.88
N ALA A 107 4.09 -0.10 -5.15
CA ALA A 107 4.14 1.35 -5.32
C ALA A 107 5.52 1.94 -4.95
N PHE A 108 6.20 1.40 -3.93
CA PHE A 108 7.59 1.79 -3.65
C PHE A 108 8.57 1.31 -4.73
N GLU A 109 8.39 0.09 -5.23
CA GLU A 109 9.20 -0.48 -6.33
C GLU A 109 9.10 0.36 -7.61
N GLU A 110 7.89 0.78 -8.00
CA GLU A 110 7.64 1.70 -9.11
C GLU A 110 8.30 3.08 -8.90
N ASN A 111 8.56 3.46 -7.64
CA ASN A 111 9.30 4.68 -7.27
C ASN A 111 10.79 4.44 -7.04
N ASN A 112 11.36 3.37 -7.61
CA ASN A 112 12.78 3.00 -7.57
C ASN A 112 13.33 2.66 -6.18
N PHE A 113 12.47 2.22 -5.25
CA PHE A 113 12.92 1.64 -3.99
C PHE A 113 13.03 0.11 -4.11
N ALA A 114 14.06 -0.48 -3.52
CA ALA A 114 14.02 -1.90 -3.21
C ALA A 114 13.14 -2.13 -1.97
N VAL A 115 12.48 -3.29 -1.87
CA VAL A 115 11.51 -3.53 -0.80
C VAL A 115 11.71 -4.86 -0.08
N LYS A 116 11.60 -4.84 1.25
CA LYS A 116 11.38 -6.02 2.10
C LYS A 116 10.00 -5.94 2.75
N ARG A 117 9.23 -7.02 2.66
CA ARG A 117 7.89 -7.13 3.26
C ARG A 117 7.95 -7.94 4.55
N ARG A 118 7.10 -7.59 5.51
CA ARG A 118 6.89 -8.29 6.80
C ARG A 118 8.21 -8.60 7.51
N PHE A 119 9.08 -7.60 7.58
CA PHE A 119 10.40 -7.76 8.17
C PHE A 119 10.29 -7.85 9.68
N ARG A 120 10.78 -8.95 10.25
CA ARG A 120 10.73 -9.22 11.69
C ARG A 120 12.12 -9.32 12.27
N PHE A 121 12.37 -8.59 13.34
CA PHE A 121 13.66 -8.59 14.03
C PHE A 121 13.49 -8.57 15.54
N LYS A 122 14.55 -8.91 16.27
CA LYS A 122 14.60 -8.83 17.73
C LYS A 122 15.51 -7.67 18.12
N ALA A 123 15.02 -6.81 19.01
CA ALA A 123 15.79 -5.69 19.56
C ALA A 123 15.25 -5.34 20.94
N SER A 124 16.14 -4.99 21.87
CA SER A 124 15.79 -4.57 23.23
C SER A 124 14.83 -5.54 23.95
N GLY A 125 15.12 -6.84 23.84
CA GLY A 125 14.36 -7.90 24.53
C GLY A 125 12.96 -8.19 23.96
N ARG A 126 12.56 -7.59 22.83
CA ARG A 126 11.25 -7.86 22.19
C ARG A 126 11.37 -8.08 20.69
N ARG A 127 10.30 -8.64 20.10
CA ARG A 127 10.16 -8.81 18.64
C ARG A 127 9.45 -7.60 18.05
N TRP A 128 9.92 -7.17 16.89
CA TRP A 128 9.37 -6.07 16.12
C TRP A 128 8.99 -6.57 14.73
N GLU A 129 7.99 -5.91 14.13
CA GLU A 129 7.55 -6.17 12.76
C GLU A 129 7.34 -4.83 12.06
N ILE A 130 7.87 -4.72 10.84
CA ILE A 130 7.65 -3.61 9.93
C ILE A 130 7.03 -4.20 8.66
N ASP A 131 5.85 -3.74 8.29
CA ASP A 131 5.05 -4.32 7.21
C ASP A 131 5.77 -4.19 5.86
N VAL A 132 6.36 -3.02 5.61
CA VAL A 132 7.17 -2.74 4.41
C VAL A 132 8.39 -1.89 4.80
N ILE A 133 9.58 -2.34 4.42
CA ILE A 133 10.81 -1.55 4.42
C ILE A 133 11.15 -1.26 2.97
N ALA A 134 11.01 -0.01 2.57
CA ALA A 134 11.44 0.47 1.26
C ALA A 134 12.78 1.20 1.42
N TYR A 135 13.77 0.89 0.59
CA TYR A 135 15.11 1.45 0.74
C TYR A 135 15.75 1.82 -0.61
N SER A 136 16.39 2.98 -0.64
CA SER A 136 17.17 3.54 -1.75
C SER A 136 18.25 4.43 -1.14
N GLU A 137 19.54 4.12 -1.34
CA GLU A 137 20.65 4.73 -0.59
C GLU A 137 20.60 6.27 -0.62
N PRO A 138 20.75 6.97 0.53
CA PRO A 138 20.92 6.47 1.91
C PRO A 138 19.59 6.39 2.71
N ILE A 139 18.44 6.40 2.02
CA ILE A 139 17.11 6.52 2.62
C ILE A 139 16.50 5.13 2.85
N ILE A 140 15.92 4.96 4.04
CA ILE A 140 15.06 3.82 4.37
C ILE A 140 13.72 4.37 4.87
N VAL A 141 12.63 3.92 4.26
CA VAL A 141 11.26 4.22 4.67
C VAL A 141 10.68 2.99 5.35
N CYS A 142 10.45 3.09 6.64
CA CYS A 142 9.83 2.04 7.46
C CYS A 142 8.33 2.29 7.51
N VAL A 143 7.54 1.37 6.96
CA VAL A 143 6.12 1.59 6.70
C VAL A 143 5.24 0.68 7.54
N ASP A 144 4.26 1.28 8.21
CA ASP A 144 3.14 0.59 8.85
C ASP A 144 1.92 0.73 7.94
N CYS A 145 1.47 -0.37 7.34
CA CYS A 145 0.26 -0.37 6.54
C CYS A 145 -0.94 -0.31 7.50
N LYS A 146 -1.91 0.56 7.24
CA LYS A 146 -3.12 0.68 8.06
C LYS A 146 -4.38 0.88 7.20
N ARG A 147 -5.30 -0.10 7.27
CA ARG A 147 -6.68 0.08 6.80
C ARG A 147 -7.45 1.00 7.75
N TRP A 148 -7.26 2.31 7.60
CA TRP A 148 -8.03 3.28 8.35
C TRP A 148 -9.51 3.16 8.03
N ARG A 149 -10.35 3.09 9.06
CA ARG A 149 -11.80 3.18 8.91
C ARG A 149 -12.24 4.58 9.31
N ARG A 150 -13.35 5.04 8.74
CA ARG A 150 -13.99 6.29 9.15
C ARG A 150 -14.21 6.27 10.67
N GLY A 151 -13.81 7.34 11.38
CA GLY A 151 -14.01 7.47 12.83
C GLY A 151 -12.85 7.05 13.73
N TRP A 152 -11.65 6.77 13.20
CA TRP A 152 -10.46 6.64 14.06
C TRP A 152 -10.18 7.94 14.81
N GLY A 153 -10.23 7.90 16.14
CA GLY A 153 -9.95 9.06 16.99
C GLY A 153 -8.47 9.42 17.00
N ASN A 154 -8.17 10.70 17.26
CA ASN A 154 -6.81 11.24 17.32
C ASN A 154 -5.88 10.46 18.28
N SER A 155 -6.41 9.89 19.36
CA SER A 155 -5.65 9.08 20.32
C SER A 155 -5.17 7.75 19.72
N ALA A 156 -6.02 7.08 18.95
CA ALA A 156 -5.67 5.83 18.28
C ALA A 156 -4.56 6.06 17.26
N ILE A 157 -4.67 7.13 16.47
CA ILE A 157 -3.66 7.43 15.45
C ILE A 157 -2.34 7.85 16.09
N ARG A 158 -2.36 8.68 17.15
CA ARG A 158 -1.15 9.02 17.91
C ARG A 158 -0.43 7.78 18.42
N ARG A 159 -1.17 6.81 18.98
CA ARG A 159 -0.58 5.55 19.47
C ARG A 159 0.10 4.76 18.35
N VAL A 160 -0.52 4.70 17.16
CA VAL A 160 0.07 4.04 15.98
C VAL A 160 1.33 4.76 15.53
N ALA A 161 1.30 6.10 15.42
CA ALA A 161 2.47 6.92 15.07
C ALA A 161 3.63 6.74 16.05
N THR A 162 3.35 6.78 17.35
CA THR A 162 4.36 6.52 18.40
C THR A 162 4.94 5.11 18.28
N ALA A 163 4.10 4.09 18.09
CA ALA A 163 4.58 2.71 17.91
C ALA A 163 5.40 2.54 16.63
N GLN A 164 5.10 3.31 15.57
CA GLN A 164 5.85 3.28 14.32
C GLN A 164 7.21 3.99 14.43
N ALA A 165 7.25 5.14 15.11
CA ALA A 165 8.51 5.80 15.43
C ALA A 165 9.42 4.88 16.27
N GLN A 166 8.88 4.28 17.34
CA GLN A 166 9.62 3.37 18.23
C GLN A 166 10.22 2.16 17.50
N ARG A 167 9.47 1.54 16.57
CA ARG A 167 10.00 0.38 15.83
C ARG A 167 11.04 0.77 14.79
N THR A 168 10.91 1.95 14.20
CA THR A 168 11.89 2.51 13.27
C THR A 168 13.18 2.86 14.00
N GLU A 169 13.08 3.46 15.19
CA GLU A 169 14.22 3.74 16.07
C GLU A 169 14.93 2.45 16.50
N ALA A 170 14.17 1.43 16.91
CA ALA A 170 14.73 0.13 17.26
C ALA A 170 15.45 -0.52 16.07
N LEU A 171 14.93 -0.37 14.85
CA LEU A 171 15.62 -0.82 13.64
C LEU A 171 16.92 -0.05 13.42
N ALA A 172 16.87 1.30 13.50
CA ALA A 172 18.03 2.16 13.29
C ALA A 172 19.18 1.82 14.25
N GLY A 173 18.87 1.62 15.53
CA GLY A 173 19.86 1.26 16.56
C GLY A 173 20.45 -0.15 16.42
N ASN A 174 19.86 -1.02 15.58
CA ASN A 174 20.34 -2.38 15.33
C ASN A 174 20.71 -2.62 13.86
N LEU A 175 20.64 -1.60 12.99
CA LEU A 175 20.71 -1.78 11.55
C LEU A 175 22.03 -2.44 11.11
N GLN A 176 23.14 -2.09 11.77
CA GLN A 176 24.46 -2.67 11.48
C GLN A 176 24.51 -4.20 11.64
N SER A 177 23.82 -4.76 12.64
CA SER A 177 23.84 -6.21 12.88
C SER A 177 22.96 -6.99 11.89
N ILE A 178 21.92 -6.35 11.36
CA ILE A 178 20.91 -6.95 10.46
C ILE A 178 21.03 -6.46 9.01
N GLN A 179 22.03 -5.65 8.67
CA GLN A 179 22.19 -5.03 7.35
C GLN A 179 22.18 -6.05 6.20
N ARG A 180 22.73 -7.24 6.42
CA ARG A 180 22.74 -8.34 5.44
C ARG A 180 21.35 -8.94 5.20
N GLU A 181 20.50 -8.98 6.22
CA GLU A 181 19.13 -9.49 6.10
C GLU A 181 18.25 -8.56 5.24
N ILE A 182 18.49 -7.25 5.35
CA ILE A 182 17.78 -6.22 4.57
C ILE A 182 18.41 -6.07 3.18
N GLY A 183 19.71 -6.31 3.02
CA GLY A 183 20.44 -6.17 1.75
C GLY A 183 21.17 -4.84 1.61
N LEU A 184 21.69 -4.29 2.71
CA LEU A 184 22.35 -2.99 2.80
C LEU A 184 23.88 -3.10 2.91
N GLY A 185 24.48 -4.24 2.53
CA GLY A 185 25.88 -4.57 2.85
C GLY A 185 26.96 -3.62 2.29
N ASN A 186 26.59 -2.74 1.35
CA ASN A 186 27.48 -1.75 0.73
C ASN A 186 27.11 -0.30 1.10
N TRP A 187 26.27 -0.10 2.12
CA TRP A 187 25.88 1.24 2.56
C TRP A 187 26.76 1.68 3.72
N LYS A 188 27.19 2.95 3.70
CA LYS A 188 28.00 3.52 4.79
C LYS A 188 27.14 4.06 5.93
N GLU A 189 26.01 4.66 5.56
CA GLU A 189 25.05 5.26 6.47
C GLU A 189 23.63 5.09 5.94
N ALA A 190 22.66 5.18 6.85
CA ALA A 190 21.25 5.17 6.51
C ALA A 190 20.49 6.19 7.35
N THR A 191 19.50 6.84 6.73
CA THR A 191 18.50 7.64 7.44
C THR A 191 17.14 6.96 7.30
N LEU A 192 16.56 6.57 8.43
CA LEU A 192 15.33 5.82 8.53
C LEU A 192 14.16 6.72 8.88
N PHE A 193 13.06 6.61 8.14
CA PHE A 193 11.87 7.42 8.31
C PHE A 193 10.66 6.53 8.62
N PRO A 194 9.99 6.73 9.77
CA PRO A 194 8.71 6.09 10.04
C PRO A 194 7.62 6.70 9.16
N VAL A 195 6.85 5.87 8.46
CA VAL A 195 5.69 6.30 7.68
C VAL A 195 4.51 5.39 8.02
N ILE A 196 3.32 5.98 8.16
CA ILE A 196 2.08 5.20 8.17
C ILE A 196 1.47 5.34 6.80
N LEU A 197 1.21 4.22 6.14
CA LEU A 197 0.54 4.21 4.86
C LEU A 197 -0.91 3.79 5.07
N SER A 198 -1.83 4.62 4.61
CA SER A 198 -3.27 4.39 4.74
C SER A 198 -3.91 4.23 3.37
N LEU A 199 -5.01 3.48 3.31
CA LEU A 199 -5.85 3.48 2.11
C LEU A 199 -6.55 4.84 1.90
N PHE A 200 -6.80 5.58 2.98
CA PHE A 200 -7.60 6.81 2.98
C PHE A 200 -6.80 8.01 3.47
N PRO A 201 -7.10 9.23 2.98
CA PRO A 201 -6.82 10.46 3.69
C PRO A 201 -7.41 10.39 5.09
N GLY A 202 -6.58 10.49 6.12
CA GLY A 202 -7.09 10.72 7.47
C GLY A 202 -7.28 12.20 7.76
N PRO A 203 -7.73 12.51 8.98
CA PRO A 203 -8.05 13.87 9.38
C PRO A 203 -6.83 14.80 9.40
N VAL A 204 -5.61 14.25 9.50
CA VAL A 204 -4.36 15.02 9.46
C VAL A 204 -3.29 14.25 8.68
N LYS A 205 -2.34 15.01 8.12
CA LYS A 205 -1.21 14.49 7.34
C LYS A 205 -0.03 14.03 8.20
N PHE A 206 0.06 14.49 9.44
CA PHE A 206 1.16 14.20 10.35
C PHE A 206 0.66 13.98 11.78
N TYR A 207 1.26 13.03 12.49
CA TYR A 207 1.10 12.87 13.93
C TYR A 207 2.47 12.81 14.60
N SER A 208 2.78 13.79 15.45
CA SER A 208 4.10 13.91 16.08
C SER A 208 5.25 13.83 15.05
N SER A 209 5.10 14.53 13.92
CA SER A 209 6.02 14.52 12.77
C SER A 209 6.24 13.17 12.08
N VAL A 210 5.44 12.14 12.41
CA VAL A 210 5.33 10.92 11.60
C VAL A 210 4.28 11.16 10.51
N PRO A 211 4.65 11.08 9.23
CA PRO A 211 3.73 11.26 8.12
C PRO A 211 2.72 10.12 8.05
N VAL A 212 1.49 10.48 7.73
CA VAL A 212 0.46 9.53 7.34
C VAL A 212 0.05 9.81 5.91
N VAL A 213 0.35 8.86 5.06
CA VAL A 213 0.31 9.02 3.61
C VAL A 213 -0.80 8.13 3.05
N PRO A 214 -1.83 8.70 2.44
CA PRO A 214 -2.77 7.93 1.63
C PRO A 214 -2.02 7.30 0.48
N ILE A 215 -2.30 6.04 0.18
CA ILE A 215 -1.58 5.31 -0.86
C ILE A 215 -1.65 5.99 -2.23
N LEU A 216 -2.79 6.61 -2.56
CA LEU A 216 -2.97 7.37 -3.80
C LEU A 216 -2.13 8.65 -3.87
N GLN A 217 -1.58 9.10 -2.74
CA GLN A 217 -0.70 10.26 -2.62
C GLN A 217 0.76 9.86 -2.38
N LEU A 218 1.07 8.56 -2.41
CA LEU A 218 2.43 8.08 -2.10
C LEU A 218 3.47 8.64 -3.06
N GLN A 219 3.18 8.68 -4.37
CA GLN A 219 4.11 9.23 -5.36
C GLN A 219 4.45 10.70 -5.05
N ASN A 220 3.43 11.55 -4.93
CA ASN A 220 3.63 12.96 -4.58
C ASN A 220 4.39 13.12 -3.25
N PHE A 221 4.07 12.30 -2.26
CA PHE A 221 4.80 12.29 -0.99
C PHE A 221 6.28 11.95 -1.17
N LEU A 222 6.62 10.95 -1.99
CA LEU A 222 8.00 10.55 -2.26
C LEU A 222 8.77 11.60 -3.07
N ASP A 223 8.11 12.29 -4.00
CA ASP A 223 8.68 13.39 -4.78
C ASP A 223 9.05 14.58 -3.87
N GLU A 224 8.15 14.94 -2.96
CA GLU A 224 8.34 16.03 -1.98
C GLU A 224 9.24 15.62 -0.80
N PHE A 225 9.37 14.31 -0.54
CA PHE A 225 10.02 13.74 0.63
C PHE A 225 11.42 14.28 0.87
N ARG A 226 12.23 14.40 -0.20
CA ARG A 226 13.61 14.87 -0.11
C ARG A 226 13.70 16.33 0.32
N GLY A 227 12.72 17.16 -0.06
CA GLY A 227 12.68 18.58 0.30
C GLY A 227 12.28 18.83 1.76
N HIS A 228 11.51 17.91 2.36
CA HIS A 228 10.97 18.06 3.72
C HIS A 228 11.52 17.08 4.74
N ALA A 229 12.53 16.28 4.37
CA ALA A 229 13.09 15.23 5.22
C ALA A 229 13.52 15.72 6.62
N SER A 230 14.01 16.95 6.74
CA SER A 230 14.42 17.54 8.03
C SER A 230 13.26 17.84 8.98
N GLU A 231 12.05 17.97 8.48
CA GLU A 231 10.83 18.27 9.27
C GLU A 231 10.16 16.98 9.80
N LEU A 232 10.55 15.82 9.25
CA LEU A 232 10.01 14.52 9.62
C LEU A 232 10.82 13.91 10.75
N VAL A 233 10.16 13.09 11.58
CA VAL A 233 10.88 12.18 12.48
C VAL A 233 11.78 11.30 11.64
N HIS A 234 13.05 11.19 12.03
CA HIS A 234 14.02 10.34 11.37
C HIS A 234 15.08 9.86 12.35
N PHE A 235 15.72 8.74 12.01
CA PHE A 235 16.77 8.13 12.81
C PHE A 235 17.95 7.82 11.91
N LYS A 236 19.16 8.21 12.34
CA LYS A 236 20.39 7.93 11.60
C LYS A 236 21.03 6.65 12.12
N SER A 237 21.65 5.91 11.22
CA SER A 237 22.44 4.71 11.54
C SER A 237 23.72 4.70 10.72
N VAL A 238 24.83 4.36 11.38
CA VAL A 238 26.13 4.17 10.72
C VAL A 238 26.34 2.67 10.57
N LEU A 239 26.56 2.22 9.34
CA LEU A 239 26.66 0.80 8.98
C LEU A 239 28.12 0.32 8.93
N GLY A 240 29.05 1.26 8.72
CA GLY A 240 30.49 1.01 8.66
C GLY A 240 31.03 1.09 7.22
N PRO A 241 32.35 0.88 7.03
CA PRO A 241 32.98 0.89 5.71
C PRO A 241 32.49 -0.26 4.82
N ASN A 242 32.53 -0.06 3.50
CA ASN A 242 32.15 -1.11 2.56
C ASN A 242 33.12 -2.27 2.65
N LEU A 243 32.63 -3.50 2.47
CA LEU A 243 33.50 -4.67 2.40
C LEU A 243 34.53 -4.53 1.26
N SER A 244 34.17 -3.83 0.17
CA SER A 244 35.08 -3.46 -0.92
C SER A 244 36.20 -2.50 -0.48
N ASP A 245 35.94 -1.61 0.49
CA ASP A 245 36.93 -0.64 1.00
C ASP A 245 38.09 -1.31 1.78
N TYR A 246 37.99 -2.63 2.04
CA TYR A 246 39.06 -3.45 2.62
C TYR A 246 39.79 -4.31 1.59
N VAL A 247 39.18 -4.61 0.43
CA VAL A 247 39.81 -5.43 -0.61
C VAL A 247 40.85 -4.62 -1.40
N ASP A 248 40.61 -3.33 -1.61
CA ASP A 248 41.51 -2.42 -2.35
C ASP A 248 42.73 -1.92 -1.53
N ARG A 249 42.93 -2.40 -0.30
CA ARG A 249 44.11 -2.04 0.54
C ARG A 249 45.18 -3.12 0.59
N CYS A 250 45.04 -4.17 -0.22
CA CYS A 250 45.97 -5.28 -0.30
C CYS A 250 46.73 -5.36 -1.64
N GLU A 251 46.65 -4.32 -2.48
CA GLU A 251 47.55 -4.09 -3.64
C GLU A 251 48.57 -3.00 -3.32
#